data_AF-A0A5N0TL59-F1
#
_entry.id   AF-A0A5N0TL59-F1
#
_cell.length_a   1.000
_cell.length_b   1.000
_cell.length_c   1.000
_cell.angle_alpha   90.00
_cell.angle_beta   90.00
_cell.angle_gamma   90.00
#
_symmetry.space_group_name_H-M   'P 1'
#
loop_
_entity.id
_entity.type
_entity.pdbx_description
1 polymer ?
#
loop_
_entity_poly.entity_id
_entity_poly.type
_entity_poly.pdbx_seq_one_letter_code
_entity_poly.pdbx_strand_id
1 'polypeptide(L)' 'MPTTIRLKPETEARLDRLAQQTGRSKAFYLRQLIEDNLDDLEDIYLAEKRLEDLRAGKSSTMSADEVWGELDD' A
#
# COMPACT_ATOMS: atom_id res chain seq x y z
N MET A 1 -7.15 1.00 -18.74
CA MET A 1 -8.08 2.14 -18.54
C MET A 1 -7.28 3.34 -18.05
N PRO A 2 -7.55 4.57 -18.51
CA PRO A 2 -6.84 5.74 -18.01
C PRO A 2 -7.37 6.17 -16.63
N THR A 3 -6.45 6.47 -15.71
CA THR A 3 -6.77 7.04 -14.40
C THR A 3 -6.20 8.46 -14.33
N THR A 4 -7.03 9.43 -14.00
CA THR A 4 -6.62 10.83 -13.83
C THR A 4 -6.43 11.14 -12.36
N ILE A 5 -5.25 11.62 -12.00
CA ILE A 5 -4.91 12.03 -10.62
C ILE A 5 -4.49 13.50 -10.60
N ARG A 6 -4.82 14.21 -9.52
CA ARG A 6 -4.33 15.57 -9.27
C ARG A 6 -3.14 15.49 -8.32
N LEU A 7 -1.99 16.01 -8.76
CA LEU A 7 -0.79 16.07 -7.94
C LEU A 7 -0.60 17.48 -7.38
N LYS A 8 0.07 17.56 -6.23
CA LYS A 8 0.59 18.85 -5.74
C LYS A 8 1.66 19.35 -6.74
N PRO A 9 1.76 20.68 -6.98
CA PRO A 9 2.70 21.23 -7.96
C PRO A 9 4.16 20.78 -7.74
N GLU A 10 4.58 20.67 -6.48
CA GLU A 10 5.92 20.23 -6.11
C GLU A 10 6.21 18.78 -6.51
N THR A 11 5.22 17.88 -6.34
CA THR A 11 5.33 16.47 -6.72
C THR A 11 5.40 16.33 -8.23
N GLU A 12 4.57 17.07 -8.96
CA GLU A 12 4.62 17.08 -10.42
C GLU A 12 5.99 17.57 -10.92
N ALA A 13 6.51 18.66 -10.37
CA ALA A 13 7.82 19.18 -10.74
C ALA A 13 8.96 18.18 -10.47
N ARG A 14 8.86 17.37 -9.41
CA ARG A 14 9.82 16.29 -9.14
C ARG A 14 9.74 15.18 -10.18
N LEU A 15 8.53 14.76 -10.56
CA LEU A 15 8.31 13.75 -11.60
C LEU A 15 8.78 14.24 -12.96
N ASP A 16 8.56 15.51 -13.30
CA ASP A 16 9.06 16.10 -14.55
C ASP A 16 10.58 16.07 -14.64
N ARG A 17 11.28 16.45 -13.56
CA ARG A 17 12.74 16.38 -13.51
C ARG A 17 13.25 14.95 -13.65
N LEU A 18 12.63 14.00 -12.95
CA LEU A 18 13.01 12.59 -13.03
C LEU A 18 12.83 12.06 -14.46
N ALA A 19 11.68 12.31 -15.07
CA ALA A 19 11.37 11.94 -16.45
C ALA A 19 12.40 12.50 -17.46
N GLN A 20 12.74 13.78 -17.33
CA GLN A 20 13.74 14.43 -18.19
C GLN A 20 15.13 13.82 -18.03
N GLN A 21 15.56 13.52 -16.80
CA GLN A 21 16.89 12.99 -16.51
C GLN A 21 17.08 11.55 -17.00
N THR A 22 16.02 10.75 -17.03
CA THR A 22 16.11 9.31 -17.35
C THR A 22 15.59 8.97 -18.74
N GLY A 23 14.99 9.93 -19.46
CA GLY A 23 14.38 9.72 -20.77
C GLY A 23 13.12 8.85 -20.73
N ARG A 24 12.47 8.73 -19.57
CA ARG A 24 11.21 7.97 -19.39
C ARG A 24 10.03 8.93 -19.19
N SER A 25 8.81 8.46 -19.44
CA SER A 25 7.62 9.28 -19.25
C SER A 25 7.20 9.37 -17.78
N LYS A 26 6.48 10.44 -17.39
CA LYS A 26 5.84 10.52 -16.06
C LYS A 26 4.94 9.32 -15.78
N ALA A 27 4.21 8.86 -16.79
CA ALA A 27 3.30 7.72 -16.67
C ALA A 27 4.01 6.40 -16.35
N PHE A 28 5.25 6.21 -16.81
CA PHE A 28 6.07 5.07 -16.42
C PHE A 28 6.31 5.06 -14.91
N TYR A 29 6.77 6.18 -14.35
CA TYR A 29 7.05 6.29 -12.92
C TYR A 29 5.82 6.23 -12.05
N LEU A 30 4.71 6.85 -12.48
CA LEU A 30 3.45 6.75 -11.75
C LEU A 30 2.96 5.31 -11.67
N ARG A 31 3.05 4.55 -12.77
CA ARG A 31 2.68 3.14 -12.77
C ARG A 31 3.58 2.33 -11.84
N GLN A 32 4.90 2.52 -11.96
CA GLN A 32 5.86 1.82 -11.11
C GLN A 32 5.62 2.12 -9.63
N LEU A 33 5.41 3.39 -9.25
CA LEU A 33 5.09 3.76 -7.86
C LEU A 33 3.81 3.10 -7.35
N ILE A 34 2.79 2.95 -8.21
CA ILE A 34 1.54 2.28 -7.82
C ILE A 34 1.78 0.77 -7.65
N GLU A 35 2.38 0.13 -8.64
CA GLU A 35 2.61 -1.33 -8.63
C GLU A 35 3.55 -1.74 -7.50
N ASP A 36 4.63 -0.99 -7.25
CA ASP A 36 5.62 -1.30 -6.23
C ASP A 36 5.13 -1.03 -4.79
N ASN A 37 4.02 -0.29 -4.60
CA ASN A 37 3.54 0.12 -3.26
C ASN A 37 2.10 -0.31 -2.97
N LEU A 38 1.46 -1.06 -3.89
CA LEU A 38 0.07 -1.47 -3.69
C LEU A 38 -0.05 -2.46 -2.53
N ASP A 39 0.84 -3.45 -2.47
CA ASP A 39 0.86 -4.47 -1.42
C ASP A 39 1.02 -3.83 -0.02
N ASP A 40 1.96 -2.88 0.12
CA ASP A 40 2.17 -2.14 1.38
C ASP A 40 0.92 -1.35 1.79
N LEU A 41 0.23 -0.73 0.84
CA LEU A 41 -1.03 -0.02 1.11
C LEU A 41 -2.12 -0.99 1.55
N GLU A 42 -2.26 -2.12 0.86
CA GLU A 42 -3.24 -3.15 1.20
C GLU A 42 -3.00 -3.68 2.62
N ASP A 43 -1.75 -4.00 2.97
CA ASP A 43 -1.39 -4.47 4.31
C ASP A 43 -1.76 -3.48 5.42
N ILE A 44 -1.48 -2.18 5.22
CA ILE A 44 -1.87 -1.14 6.17
C ILE A 44 -3.39 -1.11 6.35
N TYR A 45 -4.14 -1.01 5.26
CA TYR A 45 -5.60 -0.92 5.34
C TYR A 45 -6.25 -2.19 5.89
N LEU A 46 -5.71 -3.37 5.57
CA LEU A 46 -6.18 -4.63 6.13
C LEU A 46 -5.89 -4.72 7.62
N ALA A 47 -4.69 -4.33 8.07
CA ALA A 47 -4.33 -4.31 9.48
C ALA A 47 -5.18 -3.32 10.28
N GLU A 48 -5.39 -2.11 9.76
CA GLU A 48 -6.28 -1.11 10.38
C GLU A 48 -7.69 -1.64 10.52
N LYS A 49 -8.24 -2.24 9.45
CA LYS A 49 -9.57 -2.84 9.48
C LYS A 49 -9.66 -3.99 10.50
N ARG A 50 -8.65 -4.85 10.59
CA ARG A 50 -8.61 -5.92 11.60
C ARG A 50 -8.63 -5.36 13.02
N LEU A 51 -7.93 -4.26 13.26
CA LEU A 51 -7.92 -3.59 14.55
C LEU A 51 -9.27 -2.93 14.88
N GLU A 52 -9.92 -2.32 13.89
CA GLU A 52 -11.28 -1.78 14.03
C GLU A 52 -12.29 -2.87 14.37
N ASP A 53 -12.25 -4.00 13.66
CA ASP A 53 -13.13 -5.15 13.91
C ASP A 53 -12.89 -5.74 15.32
N LEU A 54 -11.64 -5.80 15.77
CA LEU A 54 -11.30 -6.26 17.13
C LEU A 54 -11.90 -5.33 18.18
N ARG A 55 -11.75 -4.01 18.00
CA ARG A 55 -12.33 -3.00 18.90
C ARG A 55 -13.86 -3.01 18.89
N ALA A 56 -14.46 -3.36 17.76
CA ALA A 56 -15.90 -3.53 17.61
C ALA A 56 -16.43 -4.88 18.12
N GLY A 57 -15.57 -5.77 18.62
CA GLY A 57 -15.94 -7.11 19.08
C GLY A 57 -16.36 -8.06 17.96
N LYS A 58 -15.98 -7.77 16.71
CA LYS A 58 -16.27 -8.58 15.52
C LYS A 58 -15.14 -9.55 15.17
N SER A 59 -14.00 -9.45 15.85
CA SER A 59 -12.89 -10.38 15.77
C SER A 59 -12.29 -10.60 17.16
N SER A 60 -11.47 -11.65 17.30
CA SER A 60 -10.79 -12.03 18.54
C SER A 60 -9.28 -12.14 18.33
N THR A 61 -8.53 -12.08 19.44
CA THR A 61 -7.10 -12.38 19.48
C THR A 61 -6.87 -13.82 19.92
N MET A 62 -5.72 -14.38 19.53
CA MET A 62 -5.23 -15.66 20.02
C MET A 62 -3.90 -15.44 20.76
N SER A 63 -3.62 -16.27 21.75
CA SER A 63 -2.34 -16.31 22.45
C SER A 63 -1.25 -16.94 21.56
N ALA A 64 0.02 -16.68 21.88
CA ALA A 64 1.13 -17.25 21.13
C ALA A 64 1.13 -18.79 21.18
N ASP A 65 0.80 -19.38 22.33
CA ASP A 65 0.75 -20.83 22.51
C ASP A 65 -0.33 -21.48 21.62
N GLU A 66 -1.50 -20.85 21.50
CA GLU A 66 -2.59 -21.31 20.60
C GLU A 66 -2.15 -21.26 19.14
N VAL A 67 -1.48 -20.18 18.71
CA VAL A 67 -1.01 -20.03 17.32
C VAL A 67 0.04 -21.07 16.95
N TRP A 68 1.04 -21.28 17.81
CA TRP A 68 2.10 -22.27 17.52
C TRP A 68 1.59 -23.70 17.59
N GLY A 69 0.67 -24.01 18.51
CA GLY A 69 0.06 -25.33 18.60
C GLY A 69 -0.73 -25.74 17.35
N GLU A 70 -1.32 -24.79 16.62
CA GLU A 70 -2.07 -25.07 15.38
C GLU A 70 -1.19 -25.24 14.12
N LEU A 71 0.10 -24.87 14.17
CA LEU A 71 1.02 -24.95 13.02
C LEU A 71 1.84 -26.24 12.98
N ASP A 72 1.88 -26.99 14.08
CA ASP A 72 2.67 -28.24 14.23
C ASP A 72 1.89 -29.51 13.78
N ASP A 73 0.63 -29.37 13.35
CA ASP A 73 -0.24 -30.42 12.77
C ASP A 73 -0.37 -30.31 11.24
#